data_AF-A0A7X7VSG3-F1
#
_entry.id   AF-A0A7X7VSG3-F1
#
_cell.length_a   1.000
_cell.length_b   1.000
_cell.length_c   1.000
_cell.angle_alpha   90.00
_cell.angle_beta   90.00
_cell.angle_gamma   90.00
#
_symmetry.space_group_name_H-M   'P 1'
#
loop_
_entity.id
_entity.type
_entity.pdbx_description
1 polymer ?
#
loop_
_entity_poly.entity_id
_entity_poly.type
_entity_poly.pdbx_seq_one_letter_code
_entity_poly.pdbx_strand_id
1 'polypeptide(L)'
;MDKTTKRRLRAVAIFVIFLALSWAGYAALMQKEKGPDYSSLFKDANKIFGDYKSLNKAQLRVKSSNIKHALQEMNNFISSYALEKPLLKSSESGYGSYIFRIEGGRFSEIQKKFYDLGSIEGYKEIVDSALVIKSLETEEGILASKKSELAAMDAVGQTYGNIADRKEFLISQIRDQENLVKVLSQANTTLLYVQIVPGMTGSSVSTVRKFVYNFFGALIVLFVAVVLAYYGTKLIMYLMALMGVKGFSASGLGGSYQYGGYGSYTNRYSSRYGYGGSKRKVKRIYKDRRTSNPDSAEKPKPEETSK
;
A
#
# COMPACT_ATOMS: atom_id res chain seq x y z
N MET A 1 -19.27 1.77 43.37
CA MET A 1 -19.53 1.99 41.92
C MET A 1 -20.73 1.16 41.50
N ASP A 2 -21.80 1.81 41.08
CA ASP A 2 -23.11 1.21 40.93
C ASP A 2 -23.21 0.30 39.68
N LYS A 3 -24.13 -0.69 39.67
CA LYS A 3 -24.26 -1.67 38.57
C LYS A 3 -24.54 -1.00 37.22
N THR A 4 -25.29 0.10 37.24
CA THR A 4 -25.63 0.93 36.08
C THR A 4 -24.41 1.68 35.54
N THR A 5 -23.60 2.27 36.42
CA THR A 5 -22.34 2.96 36.06
C THR A 5 -21.34 2.01 35.41
N LYS A 6 -21.19 0.79 35.96
CA LYS A 6 -20.33 -0.24 35.36
C LYS A 6 -20.81 -0.67 33.97
N ARG A 7 -22.13 -0.80 33.75
CA ARG A 7 -22.70 -1.13 32.42
C ARG A 7 -22.47 -0.02 31.40
N ARG A 8 -22.66 1.25 31.78
CA ARG A 8 -22.41 2.40 30.89
C ARG A 8 -20.93 2.52 30.49
N LEU A 9 -20.01 2.36 31.44
CA LEU A 9 -18.57 2.35 31.14
C LEU A 9 -18.16 1.20 30.22
N ARG A 10 -18.73 0.01 30.41
CA ARG A 10 -18.51 -1.12 29.48
C ARG A 10 -19.05 -0.83 28.08
N ALA A 11 -20.23 -0.24 27.96
CA ALA A 11 -20.80 0.13 26.66
C ALA A 11 -19.95 1.17 25.93
N VAL A 12 -19.46 2.20 26.63
CA VAL A 12 -18.55 3.21 26.06
C VAL A 12 -17.23 2.58 25.64
N ALA A 13 -16.65 1.69 26.45
CA ALA A 13 -15.41 0.99 26.10
C ALA A 13 -15.57 0.12 24.86
N ILE A 14 -16.67 -0.65 24.75
CA ILE A 14 -16.98 -1.47 23.58
C ILE A 14 -17.14 -0.58 22.34
N PHE A 15 -17.81 0.55 22.47
CA PHE A 15 -18.00 1.49 21.35
C PHE A 15 -16.67 2.05 20.86
N VAL A 16 -15.77 2.48 21.76
CA VAL A 16 -14.44 2.97 21.41
C VAL A 16 -13.61 1.91 20.70
N ILE A 17 -13.66 0.66 21.17
CA ILE A 17 -12.94 -0.47 20.54
C ILE A 17 -13.48 -0.71 19.12
N PHE A 18 -14.79 -0.70 18.92
CA PHE A 18 -15.41 -0.88 17.59
C PHE A 18 -15.05 0.25 16.63
N LEU A 19 -14.98 1.48 17.12
CA LEU A 19 -14.64 2.65 16.32
C LEU A 19 -13.15 2.64 15.94
N ALA A 20 -12.27 2.21 16.86
CA ALA A 20 -10.86 1.97 16.59
C ALA A 20 -10.65 0.83 15.56
N LEU A 21 -11.41 -0.26 15.65
CA LEU A 21 -11.38 -1.35 14.66
C LEU A 21 -11.82 -0.87 13.28
N SER A 22 -12.92 -0.12 13.20
CA SER A 22 -13.43 0.45 11.95
C SER A 22 -12.42 1.41 11.31
N TRP A 23 -11.79 2.27 12.11
CA TRP A 23 -10.74 3.19 11.66
C TRP A 23 -9.50 2.45 11.16
N ALA A 24 -9.03 1.43 11.89
CA ALA A 24 -7.89 0.63 11.49
C ALA A 24 -8.15 -0.14 10.19
N GLY A 25 -9.37 -0.67 10.02
CA GLY A 25 -9.80 -1.32 8.78
C GLY A 25 -9.84 -0.34 7.60
N TYR A 26 -10.43 0.83 7.78
CA TYR A 26 -10.46 1.87 6.75
C TYR A 26 -9.06 2.36 6.37
N ALA A 27 -8.20 2.60 7.36
CA ALA A 27 -6.82 3.04 7.14
C ALA A 27 -5.99 1.97 6.40
N ALA A 28 -6.18 0.69 6.72
CA ALA A 28 -5.51 -0.41 6.03
C ALA A 28 -5.96 -0.55 4.56
N LEU A 29 -7.23 -0.28 4.25
CA LEU A 29 -7.77 -0.32 2.89
C LEU A 29 -7.35 0.90 2.04
N MET A 30 -7.25 2.08 2.65
CA MET A 30 -6.89 3.33 1.95
C MET A 30 -5.38 3.54 1.79
N GLN A 31 -4.54 2.81 2.53
CA GLN A 31 -3.11 2.78 2.30
C GLN A 31 -2.82 1.96 1.03
N LYS A 32 -2.93 2.61 -0.14
CA LYS A 32 -2.22 2.16 -1.33
C LYS A 32 -0.75 2.08 -0.94
N GLU A 33 -0.22 0.87 -0.83
CA GLU A 33 1.19 0.68 -0.53
C GLU A 33 1.99 1.44 -1.59
N LYS A 34 2.54 2.61 -1.23
CA LYS A 34 3.54 3.26 -2.05
C LYS A 34 4.69 2.27 -2.10
N GLY A 35 4.93 1.68 -3.27
CA GLY A 35 6.06 0.80 -3.49
C GLY A 35 7.35 1.50 -3.03
N PRO A 36 8.39 0.76 -2.65
CA PRO A 36 9.62 1.35 -2.17
C PRO A 36 10.20 2.32 -3.20
N ASP A 37 10.78 3.43 -2.72
CA ASP A 37 11.37 4.44 -3.59
C ASP A 37 12.68 3.93 -4.19
N TYR A 38 12.57 3.28 -5.35
CA TYR A 38 13.70 2.73 -6.08
C TYR A 38 14.62 3.79 -6.69
N SER A 39 14.23 5.08 -6.71
CA SER A 39 15.05 6.12 -7.34
C SER A 39 16.34 6.39 -6.56
N SER A 40 16.26 6.41 -5.23
CA SER A 40 17.41 6.55 -4.33
C SER A 40 18.30 5.30 -4.34
N LEU A 41 17.68 4.13 -4.37
CA LEU A 41 18.32 2.82 -4.28
C LEU A 41 19.19 2.52 -5.50
N PHE A 42 18.82 3.04 -6.68
CA PHE A 42 19.58 2.86 -7.92
C PHE A 42 20.29 4.12 -8.41
N LYS A 43 20.52 5.12 -7.55
CA LYS A 43 21.06 6.43 -7.95
C LYS A 43 22.38 6.32 -8.70
N ASP A 44 23.33 5.55 -8.19
CA ASP A 44 24.67 5.40 -8.81
C ASP A 44 24.59 4.63 -10.12
N ALA A 45 23.80 3.55 -10.17
CA ALA A 45 23.56 2.78 -11.38
C ALA A 45 22.87 3.61 -12.47
N ASN A 46 21.89 4.44 -12.09
CA ASN A 46 21.22 5.38 -13.00
C ASN A 46 22.19 6.42 -13.56
N LYS A 47 23.13 6.92 -12.73
CA LYS A 47 24.18 7.83 -13.17
C LYS A 47 25.10 7.15 -14.17
N ILE A 48 25.62 5.96 -13.86
CA ILE A 48 26.50 5.20 -14.77
C ILE A 48 25.80 4.96 -16.12
N PHE A 49 24.54 4.54 -16.11
CA PHE A 49 23.76 4.32 -17.33
C PHE A 49 23.49 5.62 -18.12
N GLY A 50 23.25 6.73 -17.43
CA GLY A 50 23.06 8.04 -18.04
C GLY A 50 24.33 8.56 -18.71
N ASP A 51 25.44 8.57 -17.97
CA ASP A 51 26.74 9.11 -18.38
C ASP A 51 27.37 8.31 -19.55
N TYR A 52 27.04 7.02 -19.66
CA TYR A 52 27.61 6.18 -20.71
C TYR A 52 27.07 6.57 -22.09
N LYS A 53 27.95 6.99 -23.01
CA LYS A 53 27.57 7.31 -24.39
C LYS A 53 27.41 6.01 -25.20
N SER A 54 26.18 5.54 -25.33
CA SER A 54 25.80 4.42 -26.21
C SER A 54 24.61 4.86 -27.06
N LEU A 55 24.62 4.47 -28.33
CA LEU A 55 23.60 4.81 -29.31
C LEU A 55 22.28 4.12 -29.00
N ASN A 56 22.34 2.85 -28.60
CA ASN A 56 21.19 2.05 -28.24
C ASN A 56 21.22 1.75 -26.74
N LYS A 57 20.22 2.25 -26.02
CA LYS A 57 20.08 2.01 -24.57
C LYS A 57 18.75 1.36 -24.28
N ALA A 58 18.77 0.32 -23.46
CA ALA A 58 17.58 -0.35 -22.96
C ALA A 58 17.63 -0.42 -21.44
N GLN A 59 16.54 -0.02 -20.79
CA GLN A 59 16.36 -0.19 -19.35
C GLN A 59 15.22 -1.16 -19.08
N LEU A 60 15.47 -2.11 -18.18
CA LEU A 60 14.54 -3.14 -17.76
C LEU A 60 14.42 -3.18 -16.24
N ARG A 61 13.20 -3.11 -15.71
CA ARG A 61 12.92 -3.39 -14.30
C ARG A 61 12.12 -4.66 -14.14
N VAL A 62 12.70 -5.63 -13.44
CA VAL A 62 12.11 -6.95 -13.17
C VAL A 62 11.75 -7.07 -11.70
N LYS A 63 10.47 -7.30 -11.44
CA LYS A 63 9.92 -7.63 -10.12
C LYS A 63 9.86 -9.14 -9.95
N SER A 64 10.66 -9.68 -9.04
CA SER A 64 10.71 -11.12 -8.78
C SER A 64 10.17 -11.47 -7.39
N SER A 65 9.31 -12.49 -7.32
CA SER A 65 8.84 -13.08 -6.05
C SER A 65 9.95 -13.84 -5.31
N ASN A 66 10.94 -14.36 -6.05
CA ASN A 66 12.11 -15.04 -5.50
C ASN A 66 13.39 -14.30 -5.93
N ILE A 67 13.68 -13.19 -5.24
CA ILE A 67 14.86 -12.34 -5.51
C ILE A 67 16.14 -13.15 -5.49
N LYS A 68 16.32 -14.05 -4.52
CA LYS A 68 17.57 -14.80 -4.37
C LYS A 68 17.86 -15.64 -5.61
N HIS A 69 16.85 -16.33 -6.13
CA HIS A 69 16.95 -17.08 -7.39
C HIS A 69 17.22 -16.15 -8.57
N ALA A 70 16.49 -15.04 -8.69
CA ALA A 70 16.67 -14.09 -9.79
C ALA A 70 18.06 -13.46 -9.83
N LEU A 71 18.65 -13.13 -8.66
CA LEU A 71 20.01 -12.61 -8.56
C LEU A 71 21.07 -13.66 -8.91
N GLN A 72 20.84 -14.94 -8.58
CA GLN A 72 21.72 -16.04 -8.95
C GLN A 72 21.70 -16.26 -10.46
N GLU A 73 20.51 -16.35 -11.06
CA GLU A 73 20.33 -16.52 -12.50
C GLU A 73 20.92 -15.37 -13.32
N MET A 74 20.94 -14.15 -12.78
CA MET A 74 21.55 -13.02 -13.48
C MET A 74 23.03 -13.26 -13.83
N ASN A 75 23.77 -14.02 -13.02
CA ASN A 75 25.14 -14.39 -13.36
C ASN A 75 25.21 -15.22 -14.63
N ASN A 76 24.31 -16.19 -14.78
CA ASN A 76 24.20 -17.04 -15.96
C ASN A 76 23.81 -16.21 -17.18
N PHE A 77 22.86 -15.29 -17.02
CA PHE A 77 22.46 -14.35 -18.07
C PHE A 77 23.63 -13.51 -18.57
N ILE A 78 24.37 -12.86 -17.66
CA ILE A 78 25.51 -12.03 -18.04
C ILE A 78 26.55 -12.88 -18.75
N SER A 79 26.87 -14.08 -18.26
CA SER A 79 27.84 -14.95 -18.94
C SER A 79 27.40 -15.43 -20.32
N SER A 80 26.09 -15.51 -20.59
CA SER A 80 25.56 -16.04 -21.85
C SER A 80 25.34 -14.96 -22.92
N TYR A 81 25.02 -13.73 -22.49
CA TYR A 81 24.55 -12.66 -23.39
C TYR A 81 25.43 -11.41 -23.38
N ALA A 82 26.32 -11.24 -22.40
CA ALA A 82 27.20 -10.07 -22.38
C ALA A 82 28.35 -10.25 -23.38
N LEU A 83 28.53 -9.25 -24.24
CA LEU A 83 29.65 -9.22 -25.20
C LEU A 83 31.00 -8.92 -24.52
N GLU A 84 30.94 -8.19 -23.41
CA GLU A 84 32.11 -7.68 -22.68
C GLU A 84 31.90 -7.83 -21.17
N LYS A 85 32.94 -7.51 -20.39
CA LYS A 85 32.81 -7.42 -18.93
C LYS A 85 31.70 -6.40 -18.57
N PRO A 86 30.81 -6.73 -17.63
CA PRO A 86 29.74 -5.82 -17.23
C PRO A 86 30.32 -4.53 -16.64
N LEU A 87 29.74 -3.40 -17.02
CA LEU A 87 30.09 -2.08 -16.47
C LEU A 87 29.68 -1.95 -15.01
N LEU A 88 28.60 -2.62 -14.64
CA LEU A 88 28.14 -2.69 -13.27
C LEU A 88 27.57 -4.08 -12.99
N LYS A 89 27.99 -4.64 -11.86
CA LYS A 89 27.41 -5.84 -11.27
C LYS A 89 27.29 -5.61 -9.76
N SER A 90 26.11 -5.17 -9.32
CA SER A 90 25.82 -4.98 -7.91
C SER A 90 24.62 -5.83 -7.53
N SER A 91 24.80 -6.68 -6.52
CA SER A 91 23.76 -7.55 -5.99
C SER A 91 23.78 -7.48 -4.46
N GLU A 92 22.68 -7.06 -3.88
CA GLU A 92 22.43 -7.10 -2.45
C GLU A 92 21.34 -8.12 -2.13
N SER A 93 21.16 -8.47 -0.86
CA SER A 93 20.21 -9.51 -0.45
C SER A 93 18.76 -9.21 -0.86
N GLY A 94 18.41 -7.94 -1.10
CA GLY A 94 17.05 -7.50 -1.45
C GLY A 94 16.87 -6.96 -2.87
N TYR A 95 17.94 -6.75 -3.65
CA TYR A 95 17.85 -6.14 -4.99
C TYR A 95 19.16 -6.32 -5.78
N GLY A 96 19.11 -6.06 -7.08
CA GLY A 96 20.31 -6.07 -7.92
C GLY A 96 20.23 -5.05 -9.05
N SER A 97 21.40 -4.54 -9.44
CA SER A 97 21.57 -3.65 -10.59
C SER A 97 22.73 -4.12 -11.45
N TYR A 98 22.46 -4.23 -12.75
CA TYR A 98 23.38 -4.82 -13.71
C TYR A 98 23.39 -3.98 -14.98
N ILE A 99 24.58 -3.61 -15.45
CA ILE A 99 24.76 -2.83 -16.67
C ILE A 99 25.78 -3.54 -17.54
N PHE A 100 25.38 -3.97 -18.74
CA PHE A 100 26.24 -4.71 -19.67
C PHE A 100 25.81 -4.49 -21.12
N ARG A 101 26.69 -4.86 -22.06
CA ARG A 101 26.45 -4.73 -23.50
C ARG A 101 25.94 -6.04 -24.07
N ILE A 102 24.92 -5.96 -24.91
CA ILE A 102 24.34 -7.09 -25.64
C ILE A 102 24.39 -6.83 -27.15
N GLU A 103 24.29 -7.90 -27.92
CA GLU A 103 24.17 -7.83 -29.39
C GLU A 103 22.83 -7.24 -29.82
N GLY A 104 22.86 -6.41 -30.87
CA GLY A 104 21.68 -5.81 -31.49
C GLY A 104 20.70 -6.88 -31.97
N GLY A 105 19.41 -6.70 -31.69
CA GLY A 105 18.35 -7.64 -32.07
C GLY A 105 18.11 -8.81 -31.10
N ARG A 106 19.03 -9.11 -30.18
CA ARG A 106 18.82 -10.16 -29.15
C ARG A 106 18.00 -9.70 -27.95
N PHE A 107 17.65 -8.42 -27.89
CA PHE A 107 16.89 -7.86 -26.78
C PHE A 107 15.53 -8.53 -26.58
N SER A 108 14.81 -8.88 -27.65
CA SER A 108 13.50 -9.56 -27.54
C SER A 108 13.61 -10.97 -26.93
N GLU A 109 14.67 -11.71 -27.27
CA GLU A 109 14.98 -13.02 -26.68
C GLU A 109 15.26 -12.89 -25.18
N ILE A 110 16.08 -11.89 -24.82
CA ILE A 110 16.45 -11.60 -23.43
C ILE A 110 15.22 -11.19 -22.61
N GLN A 111 14.34 -10.36 -23.18
CA GLN A 111 13.11 -9.93 -22.53
C GLN A 111 12.20 -11.12 -22.19
N LYS A 112 12.07 -12.10 -23.10
CA LYS A 112 11.30 -13.34 -22.84
C LYS A 112 11.85 -14.10 -21.64
N LYS A 113 13.17 -14.29 -21.56
CA LYS A 113 13.77 -14.99 -20.42
C LYS A 113 13.65 -14.21 -19.11
N PHE A 114 13.61 -12.86 -19.15
CA PHE A 114 13.33 -12.07 -17.95
C PHE A 114 11.89 -12.19 -17.46
N TYR A 115 10.92 -12.52 -18.33
CA TYR A 115 9.56 -12.87 -17.88
C TYR A 115 9.54 -14.16 -17.04
N ASP A 116 10.43 -15.11 -17.32
CA ASP A 116 10.55 -16.34 -16.51
C ASP A 116 11.06 -16.03 -15.09
N LEU A 117 11.84 -14.95 -14.93
CA LEU A 117 12.36 -14.50 -13.64
C LEU A 117 11.39 -13.62 -12.84
N GLY A 118 10.39 -13.02 -13.50
CA GLY A 118 9.42 -12.14 -12.85
C GLY A 118 8.66 -11.23 -13.81
N SER A 119 7.87 -10.30 -13.26
CA SER A 119 7.10 -9.34 -14.06
C SER A 119 7.94 -8.11 -14.41
N ILE A 120 7.87 -7.67 -15.66
CA ILE A 120 8.58 -6.48 -16.16
C ILE A 120 7.70 -5.24 -15.94
N GLU A 121 8.17 -4.25 -15.17
CA GLU A 121 7.39 -3.06 -14.77
C GLU A 121 7.67 -1.82 -15.63
N GLY A 122 8.86 -1.74 -16.25
CA GLY A 122 9.26 -0.57 -17.03
C GLY A 122 10.26 -0.94 -18.10
N TYR A 123 10.00 -0.44 -19.31
CA TYR A 123 10.83 -0.59 -20.48
C TYR A 123 11.06 0.80 -21.11
N LYS A 124 12.32 1.14 -21.35
CA LYS A 124 12.69 2.34 -22.10
C LYS A 124 13.78 1.95 -23.09
N GLU A 125 13.44 1.97 -24.36
CA GLU A 125 14.39 1.88 -25.46
C GLU A 125 14.69 3.29 -25.96
N ILE A 126 15.97 3.59 -26.16
CA ILE A 126 16.43 4.79 -26.86
C ILE A 126 17.24 4.27 -28.03
N VAL A 127 16.70 4.40 -29.24
CA VAL A 127 17.33 4.02 -30.51
C VAL A 127 17.57 5.30 -31.30
N ASP A 128 18.79 5.53 -31.75
CA ASP A 128 19.10 6.62 -32.68
C ASP A 128 18.85 6.16 -34.12
N SER A 129 17.72 6.58 -34.69
CA SER A 129 17.21 6.13 -35.99
C SER A 129 18.13 6.50 -37.17
N ALA A 130 19.09 7.42 -37.01
CA ALA A 130 19.93 7.92 -38.09
C ALA A 130 20.97 6.92 -38.61
N LEU A 131 21.31 5.88 -37.84
CA LEU A 131 22.37 4.91 -38.18
C LEU A 131 21.85 3.60 -38.80
N VAL A 132 20.52 3.45 -38.92
CA VAL A 132 19.85 2.22 -39.37
C VAL A 132 20.11 1.90 -40.86
N ILE A 133 20.54 2.87 -41.66
CA ILE A 133 20.64 2.72 -43.13
C ILE A 133 22.02 2.19 -43.58
N LYS A 134 23.06 2.27 -42.74
CA LYS A 134 24.43 1.85 -43.12
C LYS A 134 24.82 0.55 -42.41
N SER A 135 25.04 -0.52 -43.17
CA SER A 135 25.51 -1.80 -42.64
C SER A 135 26.99 -1.73 -42.25
N LEU A 136 27.32 -2.12 -41.02
CA LEU A 136 28.69 -2.19 -40.50
C LEU A 136 29.64 -2.96 -41.42
N GLU A 137 29.23 -4.15 -41.87
CA GLU A 137 30.05 -5.05 -42.69
C GLU A 137 30.51 -4.40 -44.01
N THR A 138 29.62 -3.67 -44.68
CA THR A 138 29.96 -2.92 -45.90
C THR A 138 30.97 -1.80 -45.63
N GLU A 139 30.80 -1.07 -44.53
CA GLU A 139 31.67 0.06 -44.18
C GLU A 139 33.04 -0.40 -43.65
N GLU A 140 33.12 -1.57 -43.01
CA GLU A 140 34.36 -2.27 -42.67
C GLU A 140 35.11 -2.77 -43.92
N GLY A 141 34.37 -3.31 -44.90
CA GLY A 141 34.93 -3.69 -46.20
C GLY A 141 35.54 -2.50 -46.96
N ILE A 142 34.84 -1.35 -46.96
CA ILE A 142 35.35 -0.10 -47.55
C ILE A 142 36.61 0.37 -46.81
N LEU A 143 36.65 0.29 -45.47
CA LEU A 143 37.82 0.64 -44.68
C LEU A 143 39.03 -0.25 -45.01
N ALA A 144 38.82 -1.56 -45.09
CA ALA A 144 39.86 -2.53 -45.44
C ALA A 144 40.42 -2.27 -46.84
N SER A 145 39.55 -1.97 -47.81
CA SER A 145 39.95 -1.60 -49.17
C SER A 145 40.83 -0.35 -49.18
N LYS A 146 40.45 0.71 -48.45
CA LYS A 146 41.24 1.96 -48.37
C LYS A 146 42.59 1.75 -47.68
N LYS A 147 42.65 0.92 -46.62
CA LYS A 147 43.91 0.55 -45.97
C LYS A 147 44.82 -0.24 -46.90
N SER A 148 44.27 -1.13 -47.71
CA SER A 148 45.02 -1.85 -48.74
C SER A 148 45.53 -0.92 -49.84
N GLU A 149 44.73 0.08 -50.28
CA GLU A 149 45.17 1.09 -51.25
C GLU A 149 46.33 1.94 -50.69
N LEU A 150 46.24 2.34 -49.41
CA LEU A 150 47.33 3.06 -48.73
C LEU A 150 48.61 2.22 -48.67
N ALA A 151 48.51 0.94 -48.29
CA ALA A 151 49.65 0.03 -48.22
C ALA A 151 50.28 -0.22 -49.59
N ALA A 152 49.46 -0.29 -50.65
CA ALA A 152 49.95 -0.38 -52.02
C ALA A 152 50.68 0.91 -52.45
N MET A 153 50.17 2.10 -52.08
CA MET A 153 50.85 3.37 -52.34
C MET A 153 52.17 3.50 -51.56
N ASP A 154 52.25 2.96 -50.35
CA ASP A 154 53.49 2.93 -49.56
C ASP A 154 54.55 2.00 -50.15
N ALA A 155 54.13 0.87 -50.72
CA ALA A 155 55.03 -0.08 -51.38
C ALA A 155 55.68 0.46 -52.67
N VAL A 156 55.03 1.43 -53.34
CA VAL A 156 55.54 2.05 -54.58
C VAL A 156 56.69 3.04 -54.31
N GLY A 157 56.89 3.48 -53.07
CA GLY A 157 57.98 4.39 -52.69
C GLY A 157 57.74 5.86 -53.09
N GLN A 158 58.50 6.79 -52.48
CA GLN A 158 58.23 8.24 -52.57
C GLN A 158 58.20 8.74 -54.02
N THR A 159 57.04 9.26 -54.41
CA THR A 159 56.82 9.92 -55.68
C THR A 159 56.26 11.32 -55.43
N TYR A 160 56.92 12.33 -56.01
CA TYR A 160 56.74 13.76 -55.70
C TYR A 160 55.33 14.31 -55.99
N GLY A 161 54.92 15.31 -55.20
CA GLY A 161 53.79 16.21 -55.45
C GLY A 161 52.41 15.56 -55.36
N ASN A 162 51.88 15.12 -56.50
CA ASN A 162 50.49 14.64 -56.61
C ASN A 162 50.18 13.36 -55.81
N ILE A 163 51.18 12.52 -55.55
CA ILE A 163 50.99 11.27 -54.81
C ILE A 163 50.99 11.50 -53.29
N ALA A 164 51.73 12.51 -52.81
CA ALA A 164 51.70 12.91 -51.41
C ALA A 164 50.34 13.49 -51.01
N ASP A 165 49.79 14.41 -51.81
CA ASP A 165 48.47 15.01 -51.57
C ASP A 165 47.35 13.95 -51.61
N ARG A 166 47.43 13.01 -52.58
CA ARG A 166 46.49 11.90 -52.67
C ARG A 166 46.59 10.95 -51.47
N LYS A 167 47.80 10.73 -50.95
CA LYS A 167 48.02 9.93 -49.74
C LYS A 167 47.43 10.61 -48.50
N GLU A 168 47.61 11.91 -48.34
CA GLU A 168 47.02 12.67 -47.22
C GLU A 168 45.48 12.68 -47.29
N PHE A 169 44.92 12.85 -48.49
CA PHE A 169 43.48 12.71 -48.72
C PHE A 169 42.95 11.30 -48.37
N LEU A 170 43.66 10.24 -48.76
CA LEU A 170 43.34 8.86 -48.39
C LEU A 170 43.40 8.64 -46.87
N ILE A 171 44.41 9.19 -46.20
CA ILE A 171 44.53 9.11 -44.72
C ILE A 171 43.36 9.83 -44.05
N SER A 172 42.96 11.01 -44.55
CA SER A 172 41.77 11.72 -44.04
C SER A 172 40.51 10.87 -44.20
N GLN A 173 40.31 10.29 -45.38
CA GLN A 173 39.16 9.42 -45.64
C GLN A 173 39.17 8.16 -44.76
N ILE A 174 40.35 7.57 -44.50
CA ILE A 174 40.48 6.42 -43.60
C ILE A 174 40.07 6.83 -42.20
N ARG A 175 40.48 8.00 -41.70
CA ARG A 175 40.07 8.49 -40.37
C ARG A 175 38.55 8.68 -40.27
N ASP A 176 37.95 9.29 -41.29
CA ASP A 176 36.50 9.50 -41.32
C ASP A 176 35.75 8.15 -41.35
N GLN A 177 36.26 7.20 -42.13
CA GLN A 177 35.73 5.85 -42.23
C GLN A 177 35.90 5.06 -40.92
N GLU A 178 37.03 5.19 -40.24
CA GLU A 178 37.29 4.58 -38.92
C GLU A 178 36.32 5.11 -37.86
N ASN A 179 36.07 6.42 -37.87
CA ASN A 179 35.09 7.03 -36.98
C ASN A 179 33.68 6.50 -37.27
N LEU A 180 33.31 6.37 -38.55
CA LEU A 180 32.02 5.85 -38.97
C LEU A 180 31.85 4.38 -38.55
N VAL A 181 32.83 3.52 -38.82
CA VAL A 181 32.84 2.11 -38.41
C VAL A 181 32.74 2.00 -36.89
N LYS A 182 33.47 2.81 -36.13
CA LYS A 182 33.40 2.84 -34.66
C LYS A 182 32.02 3.25 -34.14
N VAL A 183 31.33 4.15 -34.84
CA VAL A 183 29.95 4.55 -34.51
C VAL A 183 28.96 3.43 -34.87
N LEU A 184 29.10 2.81 -36.04
CA LEU A 184 28.25 1.68 -36.44
C LEU A 184 28.47 0.42 -35.59
N SER A 185 29.69 0.18 -35.13
CA SER A 185 30.00 -0.95 -34.23
C SER A 185 29.30 -0.77 -32.89
N GLN A 186 29.17 0.48 -32.43
CA GLN A 186 28.36 0.80 -31.26
C GLN A 186 26.85 0.72 -31.54
N ALA A 187 26.42 0.99 -32.78
CA ALA A 187 25.02 0.87 -33.18
C ALA A 187 24.54 -0.60 -33.18
N ASN A 188 25.41 -1.57 -33.49
CA ASN A 188 25.06 -2.99 -33.43
C ASN A 188 25.09 -3.57 -32.00
N THR A 189 25.31 -2.74 -30.98
CA THR A 189 25.28 -3.15 -29.58
C THR A 189 24.25 -2.34 -28.82
N THR A 190 23.57 -2.96 -27.86
CA THR A 190 22.65 -2.27 -26.96
C THR A 190 23.22 -2.29 -25.56
N LEU A 191 23.29 -1.13 -24.91
CA LEU A 191 23.58 -1.02 -23.50
C LEU A 191 22.33 -1.39 -22.71
N LEU A 192 22.36 -2.54 -22.05
CA LEU A 192 21.26 -3.03 -21.24
C LEU A 192 21.49 -2.71 -19.76
N TYR A 193 20.51 -2.08 -19.15
CA TYR A 193 20.46 -1.83 -17.72
C TYR A 193 19.29 -2.59 -17.09
N VAL A 194 19.60 -3.56 -16.24
CA VAL A 194 18.61 -4.39 -15.56
C VAL A 194 18.58 -4.09 -14.07
N GLN A 195 17.39 -3.80 -13.56
CA GLN A 195 17.08 -3.64 -12.14
C GLN A 195 16.23 -4.83 -11.68
N ILE A 196 16.72 -5.61 -10.74
CA ILE A 196 15.94 -6.66 -10.06
C ILE A 196 15.49 -6.13 -8.71
N VAL A 197 14.17 -6.16 -8.48
CA VAL A 197 13.54 -5.68 -7.25
C VAL A 197 12.56 -6.73 -6.70
N PRO A 198 12.22 -6.69 -5.41
CA PRO A 198 11.19 -7.56 -4.87
C PRO A 198 9.87 -7.31 -5.58
N GLY A 199 9.26 -8.37 -6.10
CA GLY A 199 7.83 -8.39 -6.31
C GLY A 199 7.17 -8.23 -4.94
N MET A 200 6.20 -7.32 -4.83
CA MET A 200 5.43 -7.17 -3.60
C MET A 200 4.61 -8.45 -3.41
N THR A 201 5.19 -9.46 -2.78
CA THR A 201 4.42 -10.49 -2.13
C THR A 201 3.75 -9.79 -0.97
N GLY A 202 2.46 -9.49 -1.10
CA GLY A 202 1.63 -9.02 -0.01
C GLY A 202 1.64 -10.07 1.09
N SER A 203 2.69 -10.07 1.92
CA SER A 203 2.78 -10.97 3.05
C SER A 203 1.73 -10.48 4.03
N SER A 204 0.66 -11.27 4.20
CA SER A 204 -0.45 -10.96 5.09
C SER A 204 0.04 -10.60 6.50
N VAL A 205 1.20 -11.12 6.89
CA VAL A 205 1.89 -10.83 8.16
C VAL A 205 2.28 -9.35 8.29
N SER A 206 2.76 -8.71 7.23
CA SER A 206 3.12 -7.28 7.25
C SER A 206 1.89 -6.37 7.34
N THR A 207 0.81 -6.75 6.65
CA THR A 207 -0.49 -6.06 6.70
C THR A 207 -1.14 -6.20 8.08
N VAL A 208 -1.09 -7.39 8.69
CA VAL A 208 -1.57 -7.63 10.06
C VAL A 208 -0.78 -6.81 11.07
N ARG A 209 0.56 -6.78 10.96
CA ARG A 209 1.40 -5.98 11.86
C ARG A 209 1.07 -4.49 11.78
N LYS A 210 0.93 -3.94 10.56
CA LYS A 210 0.52 -2.55 10.33
C LYS A 210 -0.90 -2.26 10.85
N PHE A 211 -1.84 -3.18 10.63
CA PHE A 211 -3.21 -3.09 11.17
C PHE A 211 -3.20 -2.99 12.69
N VAL A 212 -2.42 -3.83 13.37
CA VAL A 212 -2.29 -3.81 14.83
C VAL A 212 -1.71 -2.48 15.33
N TYR A 213 -0.65 -1.95 14.70
CA TYR A 213 -0.10 -0.64 15.06
C TYR A 213 -1.13 0.49 14.88
N ASN A 214 -1.84 0.52 13.75
CA ASN A 214 -2.87 1.53 13.49
C ASN A 214 -4.05 1.41 14.46
N PHE A 215 -4.44 0.18 14.82
CA PHE A 215 -5.48 -0.07 15.81
C PHE A 215 -5.11 0.49 17.19
N PHE A 216 -3.91 0.18 17.70
CA PHE A 216 -3.47 0.71 19.00
C PHE A 216 -3.30 2.23 18.96
N GLY A 217 -2.78 2.79 17.88
CA GLY A 217 -2.68 4.24 17.70
C GLY A 217 -4.05 4.92 17.73
N ALA A 218 -5.03 4.41 16.98
CA ALA A 218 -6.39 4.92 16.98
C ALA A 218 -7.08 4.76 18.35
N LEU A 219 -6.81 3.66 19.05
CA LEU A 219 -7.37 3.40 20.38
C LEU A 219 -6.86 4.42 21.41
N ILE A 220 -5.57 4.77 21.37
CA ILE A 220 -4.99 5.81 22.24
C ILE A 220 -5.62 7.17 21.92
N VAL A 221 -5.71 7.54 20.64
CA VAL A 221 -6.31 8.83 20.22
C VAL A 221 -7.77 8.92 20.65
N LEU A 222 -8.57 7.88 20.41
CA LEU A 222 -9.97 7.86 20.81
C LEU A 222 -10.14 7.84 22.33
N PHE A 223 -9.27 7.16 23.07
CA PHE A 223 -9.29 7.20 24.53
C PHE A 223 -9.09 8.63 25.04
N VAL A 224 -8.07 9.34 24.53
CA VAL A 224 -7.84 10.75 24.87
C VAL A 224 -9.03 11.62 24.47
N ALA A 225 -9.59 11.41 23.27
CA ALA A 225 -10.77 12.14 22.80
C ALA A 225 -12.00 11.96 23.71
N VAL A 226 -12.24 10.75 24.22
CA VAL A 226 -13.35 10.46 25.14
C VAL A 226 -13.13 11.13 26.49
N VAL A 227 -11.89 11.13 27.00
CA VAL A 227 -11.52 11.84 28.22
C VAL A 227 -11.73 13.35 28.05
N LEU A 228 -11.27 13.92 26.95
CA LEU A 228 -11.48 15.33 26.62
C LEU A 228 -12.96 15.67 26.44
N ALA A 229 -13.75 14.82 25.78
CA ALA A 229 -15.20 15.03 25.65
C ALA A 229 -15.90 14.99 27.02
N TYR A 230 -15.49 14.09 27.92
CA TYR A 230 -16.04 14.01 29.28
C TYR A 230 -15.75 15.29 30.08
N TYR A 231 -14.51 15.77 30.10
CA TYR A 231 -14.16 17.00 30.80
C TYR A 231 -14.68 18.26 30.11
N GLY A 232 -14.67 18.28 28.78
CA GLY A 232 -15.15 19.39 27.94
C GLY A 232 -16.65 19.59 28.06
N THR A 233 -17.46 18.52 27.99
CA THR A 233 -18.91 18.62 28.21
C THR A 233 -19.25 19.07 29.63
N LYS A 234 -18.46 18.64 30.63
CA LYS A 234 -18.61 19.10 32.01
C LYS A 234 -18.28 20.60 32.16
N LEU A 235 -17.23 21.06 31.50
CA LEU A 235 -16.83 22.48 31.49
C LEU A 235 -17.85 23.35 30.76
N ILE A 236 -18.39 22.91 29.62
CA ILE A 236 -19.47 23.59 28.92
C ILE A 236 -20.73 23.66 29.78
N MET A 237 -21.10 22.57 30.46
CA MET A 237 -22.22 22.58 31.41
C MET A 237 -22.00 23.58 32.55
N TYR A 238 -20.77 23.71 33.07
CA TYR A 238 -20.45 24.72 34.10
C TYR A 238 -20.53 26.15 33.56
N LEU A 239 -20.05 26.41 32.34
CA LEU A 239 -20.15 27.72 31.70
C LEU A 239 -21.62 28.09 31.42
N MET A 240 -22.43 27.16 30.91
CA MET A 240 -23.85 27.38 30.67
C MET A 240 -24.63 27.60 31.98
N ALA A 241 -24.24 26.92 33.05
CA ALA A 241 -24.81 27.13 34.38
C ALA A 241 -24.45 28.53 34.95
N LEU A 242 -23.22 29.02 34.72
CA LEU A 242 -22.80 30.37 35.08
C LEU A 242 -23.52 31.45 34.26
N MET A 243 -23.86 31.16 33.00
CA MET A 243 -24.65 32.04 32.12
C MET A 243 -26.16 31.99 32.39
N GLY A 244 -26.62 31.29 33.43
CA GLY A 244 -28.01 31.31 33.87
C GLY A 244 -28.97 30.43 33.06
N VAL A 245 -28.46 29.55 32.18
CA VAL A 245 -29.30 28.62 31.41
C VAL A 245 -29.81 27.50 32.33
N LYS A 246 -31.01 27.68 32.89
CA LYS A 246 -31.69 26.66 33.70
C LYS A 246 -32.23 25.54 32.80
N GLY A 247 -31.64 24.35 32.93
CA GLY A 247 -32.10 23.13 32.25
C GLY A 247 -31.07 22.00 32.24
N PHE A 248 -29.78 22.33 32.30
CA PHE A 248 -28.69 21.35 32.41
C PHE A 248 -28.17 21.29 33.84
N SER A 249 -29.03 20.91 34.79
CA SER A 249 -28.55 20.59 36.13
C SER A 249 -27.80 19.24 36.07
N ALA A 250 -26.58 19.23 36.59
CA ALA A 250 -25.70 18.06 36.70
C ALA A 250 -26.21 17.02 37.72
N SER A 251 -27.52 16.75 37.75
CA SER A 251 -28.17 15.86 38.72
C SER A 251 -28.20 14.39 38.29
N GLY A 252 -27.97 14.10 37.00
CA GLY A 252 -28.09 12.74 36.45
C GLY A 252 -26.88 11.82 36.61
N LEU A 253 -25.72 12.33 37.04
CA LEU A 253 -24.46 11.57 37.14
C LEU A 253 -23.71 11.90 38.43
N GLY A 254 -24.31 11.51 39.56
CA GLY A 254 -23.58 11.22 40.80
C GLY A 254 -23.18 12.42 41.65
N GLY A 255 -23.94 12.62 42.74
CA GLY A 255 -23.37 13.02 44.04
C GLY A 255 -23.15 14.50 44.28
N SER A 256 -24.13 15.10 44.99
CA SER A 256 -23.99 16.14 46.02
C SER A 256 -23.10 17.36 45.70
N TYR A 257 -23.71 18.42 45.17
CA TYR A 257 -23.41 19.78 45.62
C TYR A 257 -24.71 20.52 45.90
N GLN A 258 -24.93 20.73 47.19
CA GLN A 258 -26.07 21.39 47.80
C GLN A 258 -25.69 22.87 47.94
N TYR A 259 -26.40 23.74 47.23
CA TYR A 259 -26.34 25.18 47.51
C TYR A 259 -27.67 25.84 47.13
N GLY A 260 -28.37 26.33 48.17
CA GLY A 260 -29.30 27.45 48.08
C GLY A 260 -30.78 27.16 47.79
N GLY A 261 -31.60 27.20 48.84
CA GLY A 261 -32.82 28.03 48.81
C GLY A 261 -34.17 27.32 48.72
N TYR A 262 -34.82 27.17 49.88
CA TYR A 262 -36.26 27.22 50.14
C TYR A 262 -37.23 26.37 49.29
N GLY A 263 -37.88 25.40 49.92
CA GLY A 263 -39.13 24.87 49.39
C GLY A 263 -39.60 23.55 49.99
N SER A 264 -40.52 23.66 50.95
CA SER A 264 -41.60 22.71 51.23
C SER A 264 -41.31 21.50 52.14
N TYR A 265 -41.76 21.69 53.39
CA TYR A 265 -42.33 20.68 54.27
C TYR A 265 -43.28 19.73 53.51
N THR A 266 -42.84 18.52 53.18
CA THR A 266 -43.74 17.36 52.98
C THR A 266 -42.99 16.07 53.25
N ASN A 267 -42.85 15.73 54.52
CA ASN A 267 -42.47 14.38 54.95
C ASN A 267 -43.56 13.90 55.92
N ARG A 268 -44.48 13.06 55.43
CA ARG A 268 -45.09 11.98 56.23
C ARG A 268 -45.90 11.05 55.35
N TYR A 269 -45.61 9.75 55.51
CA TYR A 269 -46.29 8.55 55.00
C TYR A 269 -46.06 8.14 53.54
N SER A 270 -45.12 7.20 53.32
CA SER A 270 -45.49 5.88 52.77
C SER A 270 -44.35 4.86 52.78
N SER A 271 -44.74 3.66 53.21
CA SER A 271 -44.31 2.33 52.78
C SER A 271 -42.85 1.90 53.01
N ARG A 272 -42.67 1.32 54.20
CA ARG A 272 -41.71 0.26 54.50
C ARG A 272 -42.12 -1.03 53.75
N TYR A 273 -41.12 -1.79 53.28
CA TYR A 273 -41.19 -3.12 52.66
C TYR A 273 -41.47 -3.22 51.16
N GLY A 274 -40.39 -3.46 50.41
CA GLY A 274 -40.43 -4.15 49.13
C GLY A 274 -40.37 -5.67 49.32
N TYR A 275 -41.10 -6.40 48.47
CA TYR A 275 -40.65 -7.68 47.94
C TYR A 275 -41.45 -8.03 46.69
N GLY A 276 -40.76 -8.52 45.66
CA GLY A 276 -41.36 -8.90 44.39
C GLY A 276 -42.26 -10.12 44.49
N GLY A 277 -42.97 -10.39 43.39
CA GLY A 277 -43.61 -11.69 43.20
C GLY A 277 -44.94 -11.63 42.47
N SER A 278 -44.94 -12.24 41.28
CA SER A 278 -46.02 -13.08 40.75
C SER A 278 -47.45 -12.50 40.68
N LYS A 279 -47.93 -12.36 39.43
CA LYS A 279 -49.34 -12.11 39.10
C LYS A 279 -50.22 -13.23 39.68
N ARG A 280 -50.76 -13.06 40.89
CA ARG A 280 -51.81 -13.92 41.42
C ARG A 280 -53.17 -13.38 40.95
N LYS A 281 -53.86 -14.12 40.07
CA LYS A 281 -55.26 -13.81 39.72
C LYS A 281 -56.13 -13.94 40.97
N VAL A 282 -56.72 -12.83 41.41
CA VAL A 282 -57.70 -12.81 42.51
C VAL A 282 -59.09 -12.97 41.92
N LYS A 283 -59.78 -14.08 42.25
CA LYS A 283 -61.21 -14.28 41.95
C LYS A 283 -62.01 -13.49 43.00
N ARG A 284 -62.79 -12.50 42.57
CA ARG A 284 -63.72 -11.79 43.47
C ARG A 284 -64.89 -12.71 43.78
N ILE A 285 -65.04 -13.13 45.03
CA ILE A 285 -66.27 -13.75 45.53
C ILE A 285 -67.09 -12.63 46.14
N TYR A 286 -68.24 -12.33 45.56
CA TYR A 286 -69.23 -11.47 46.19
C TYR A 286 -69.94 -12.32 47.25
N LYS A 287 -69.82 -11.93 48.53
CA LYS A 287 -70.68 -12.45 49.58
C LYS A 287 -71.92 -11.58 49.61
N ASP A 288 -73.04 -12.12 49.12
CA ASP A 288 -74.32 -11.43 49.21
C ASP A 288 -74.73 -11.28 50.67
N ARG A 289 -75.22 -10.07 50.96
CA ARG A 289 -75.63 -9.58 52.26
C ARG A 289 -76.91 -10.30 52.66
N ARG A 290 -76.91 -10.92 53.84
CA ARG A 290 -78.05 -11.62 54.45
C ARG A 290 -79.32 -10.77 54.41
N THR A 291 -80.38 -11.31 53.80
CA THR A 291 -81.76 -10.89 54.00
C THR A 291 -82.51 -11.99 54.74
N SER A 292 -83.35 -11.55 55.68
CA SER A 292 -84.21 -12.33 56.57
C SER A 292 -85.25 -13.17 55.83
N ASN A 293 -85.49 -14.38 56.36
CA ASN A 293 -86.69 -15.21 56.11
C ASN A 293 -87.99 -14.44 56.44
N PRO A 294 -89.16 -14.77 55.84
CA PRO A 294 -89.78 -16.08 56.07
C PRO A 294 -90.61 -16.72 54.92
N ASP A 295 -90.80 -18.03 55.09
CA ASP A 295 -91.98 -18.85 54.79
C ASP A 295 -92.48 -19.15 53.37
N SER A 296 -93.08 -20.37 53.30
CA SER A 296 -93.80 -21.05 52.21
C SER A 296 -92.93 -21.67 51.11
N ALA A 297 -92.74 -23.00 51.14
CA ALA A 297 -93.58 -24.00 50.45
C ALA A 297 -93.50 -23.80 48.92
N GLU A 298 -92.99 -24.71 48.10
CA GLU A 298 -93.59 -26.01 47.79
C GLU A 298 -92.69 -26.67 46.71
N LYS A 299 -92.41 -27.97 46.87
CA LYS A 299 -91.90 -28.90 45.82
C LYS A 299 -93.05 -29.21 44.84
N PRO A 300 -92.91 -30.00 43.74
CA PRO A 300 -91.75 -30.42 42.93
C PRO A 300 -92.01 -30.46 41.39
N LYS A 301 -90.93 -30.68 40.58
CA LYS A 301 -90.86 -31.47 39.32
C LYS A 301 -91.82 -31.10 38.15
N PRO A 302 -91.78 -31.71 36.93
CA PRO A 302 -91.05 -32.91 36.45
C PRO A 302 -90.28 -32.70 35.10
N GLU A 303 -89.39 -33.63 34.71
CA GLU A 303 -89.45 -34.53 33.50
C GLU A 303 -89.22 -33.78 32.16
N GLU A 304 -88.44 -34.23 31.17
CA GLU A 304 -88.27 -35.55 30.52
C GLU A 304 -86.81 -35.69 30.01
N THR A 305 -86.04 -36.74 30.28
CA THR A 305 -85.97 -38.05 29.59
C THR A 305 -85.86 -38.02 28.06
N SER A 306 -84.70 -38.46 27.53
CA SER A 306 -84.60 -39.47 26.47
C SER A 306 -83.13 -39.81 26.15
N LYS A 307 -82.56 -40.81 26.83
CA LYS A 307 -82.10 -42.09 26.26
C LYS A 307 -81.49 -42.97 27.35
#